data_AF-A0A838J986-F1
#
_entry.id   AF-A0A838J986-F1
#
_cell.length_a   1.000
_cell.length_b   1.000
_cell.length_c   1.000
_cell.angle_alpha   90.00
_cell.angle_beta   90.00
_cell.angle_gamma   90.00
#
_symmetry.space_group_name_H-M   'P 1'
#
loop_
_entity.id
_entity.type
_entity.pdbx_description
1 polymer ?
#
loop_
_entity_poly.entity_id
_entity_poly.type
_entity_poly.pdbx_seq_one_letter_code
_entity_poly.pdbx_strand_id
1 'polypeptide(L)'
;RALNIPTRYVFGYIPDIGVPLPDDPMDFCAWMEVYLGDRWWTFDPRNNMPRVGRVLIGRGRDALDVAMVTSYGSPKLKQMTVWADEAQEPATEATTA
;
A
#
# COMPACT_ATOMS: atom_id res chain seq x y z
N ARG A 1 -17.97 7.30 -3.65
CA ARG A 1 -18.43 8.71 -3.74
C ARG A 1 -19.81 8.90 -4.37
N ALA A 2 -20.18 8.22 -5.47
CA ALA A 2 -21.52 8.39 -6.08
C ALA A 2 -22.69 8.16 -5.11
N LEU A 3 -22.49 7.34 -4.08
CA LEU A 3 -23.47 7.08 -3.02
C LEU A 3 -23.39 8.06 -1.84
N ASN A 4 -22.76 9.24 -2.00
CA ASN A 4 -22.52 10.24 -0.95
C ASN A 4 -21.72 9.76 0.26
N ILE A 5 -21.05 8.62 0.17
CA ILE A 5 -20.16 8.12 1.22
C ILE A 5 -18.76 8.71 1.00
N PRO A 6 -18.14 9.35 2.02
CA PRO A 6 -16.77 9.84 1.92
C PRO A 6 -15.80 8.68 1.67
N THR A 7 -14.96 8.85 0.66
CA THR A 7 -14.00 7.84 0.23
C THR A 7 -12.72 8.53 -0.19
N ARG A 8 -11.56 7.93 0.06
CA ARG A 8 -10.25 8.39 -0.39
C ARG A 8 -9.45 7.26 -1.03
N TYR A 9 -8.61 7.64 -1.98
CA TYR A 9 -7.63 6.76 -2.62
C TYR A 9 -6.42 6.62 -1.71
N VAL A 10 -5.87 5.42 -1.65
CA VAL A 10 -4.69 5.09 -0.84
C VAL A 10 -3.69 4.33 -1.69
N PHE A 11 -2.43 4.73 -1.58
CA PHE A 11 -1.30 4.15 -2.31
C PHE A 11 -0.26 3.67 -1.32
N GLY A 12 0.31 2.48 -1.55
CA GLY A 12 1.30 1.90 -0.65
C GLY A 12 1.74 0.49 -1.03
N TYR A 13 2.37 -0.18 -0.08
CA TYR A 13 2.78 -1.58 -0.21
C TYR A 13 1.72 -2.50 0.40
N ILE A 14 1.48 -3.63 -0.27
CA ILE A 14 0.77 -4.78 0.30
C ILE A 14 1.75 -5.96 0.21
N PRO A 15 2.55 -6.21 1.26
CA PRO A 15 3.47 -7.33 1.24
C PRO A 15 2.72 -8.67 1.18
N ASP A 16 3.41 -9.70 0.71
CA ASP A 16 2.87 -11.05 0.60
C ASP A 16 3.01 -11.82 1.92
N ILE A 17 2.43 -11.26 2.98
CA ILE A 17 2.40 -11.85 4.32
C ILE A 17 1.12 -12.65 4.49
N GLY A 18 1.25 -13.93 4.82
CA GLY A 18 0.13 -14.83 5.10
C GLY A 18 -0.74 -15.15 3.88
N VAL A 19 -0.21 -14.97 2.67
CA VAL A 19 -0.86 -15.34 1.40
C VAL A 19 0.09 -16.18 0.55
N PRO A 20 -0.42 -16.99 -0.40
CA PRO A 20 0.45 -17.63 -1.39
C PRO A 20 1.26 -16.59 -2.16
N LEU A 21 2.55 -16.87 -2.35
CA LEU A 21 3.43 -16.01 -3.14
C LEU A 21 2.94 -15.96 -4.59
N PRO A 22 2.76 -14.77 -5.18
CA PRO A 22 2.40 -14.63 -6.58
C PRO A 22 3.57 -15.00 -7.50
N ASP A 23 3.25 -15.36 -8.75
CA ASP A 23 4.27 -15.59 -9.79
C ASP A 23 4.87 -14.27 -10.32
N ASP A 24 4.12 -13.17 -10.19
CA ASP A 24 4.53 -11.83 -10.65
C ASP A 24 5.38 -11.11 -9.59
N PRO A 25 6.36 -10.27 -10.00
CA PRO A 25 7.07 -9.39 -9.09
C PRO A 25 6.13 -8.41 -8.35
N MET A 26 6.52 -8.02 -7.14
CA MET A 26 5.80 -7.02 -6.35
C MET A 26 5.71 -5.68 -7.08
N ASP A 27 4.58 -4.99 -6.88
CA ASP A 27 4.33 -3.62 -7.33
C ASP A 27 3.67 -2.83 -6.20
N PHE A 28 3.69 -1.51 -6.29
CA PHE A 28 2.84 -0.69 -5.45
C PHE A 28 1.38 -1.01 -5.71
N CYS A 29 0.62 -1.03 -4.64
CA CYS A 29 -0.80 -1.33 -4.68
C CYS A 29 -1.61 -0.10 -4.30
N ALA A 30 -2.81 -0.06 -4.85
CA ALA A 30 -3.81 0.92 -4.50
C ALA A 30 -5.03 0.25 -3.88
N TRP A 31 -5.60 0.90 -2.88
CA TRP A 31 -6.87 0.52 -2.28
C TRP A 31 -7.66 1.79 -1.94
N MET A 32 -8.84 1.61 -1.37
CA MET A 32 -9.66 2.73 -0.92
C MET A 32 -9.93 2.66 0.57
N GLU A 33 -10.05 3.82 1.19
CA GLU A 33 -10.57 3.94 2.55
C GLU A 33 -11.92 4.66 2.51
N VAL A 34 -12.89 4.15 3.26
CA VAL A 34 -14.26 4.67 3.36
C VAL A 34 -14.50 5.13 4.80
N TYR A 35 -15.08 6.32 4.97
CA TYR A 35 -15.41 6.83 6.30
C TYR A 35 -16.79 6.32 6.73
N LEU A 36 -16.84 5.46 7.76
CA LEU A 36 -18.07 4.84 8.28
C LEU A 36 -17.97 4.71 9.80
N GLY A 37 -18.98 5.22 10.54
CA GLY A 37 -19.01 5.12 12.00
C GLY A 37 -17.81 5.79 12.67
N ASP A 38 -17.60 7.08 12.35
CA ASP A 38 -16.54 7.94 12.89
C ASP A 38 -15.09 7.47 12.66
N ARG A 39 -14.87 6.54 11.73
CA ARG A 39 -13.53 6.07 11.37
C ARG A 39 -13.36 5.73 9.90
N TRP A 40 -12.10 5.68 9.47
CA TRP A 40 -11.72 5.19 8.16
C TRP A 40 -11.56 3.66 8.16
N TRP A 41 -12.18 3.02 7.17
CA TRP A 41 -12.13 1.58 6.95
C TRP A 41 -11.45 1.27 5.63
N THR A 42 -10.54 0.29 5.64
CA THR A 42 -9.83 -0.19 4.45
C THR A 42 -10.69 -1.14 3.64
N PHE A 43 -10.82 -0.86 2.34
CA PHE A 43 -11.45 -1.72 1.35
C PHE A 43 -10.51 -1.94 0.17
N ASP A 44 -10.28 -3.19 -0.18
CA ASP A 44 -9.43 -3.59 -1.31
C ASP A 44 -10.24 -4.48 -2.25
N PRO A 45 -10.87 -3.91 -3.28
CA PRO A 45 -11.70 -4.68 -4.21
C PRO A 45 -10.88 -5.58 -5.15
N ARG A 46 -9.56 -5.37 -5.27
CA ARG A 46 -8.70 -6.24 -6.10
C ARG A 46 -8.51 -7.60 -5.43
N ASN A 47 -8.14 -7.58 -4.16
CA ASN A 47 -7.83 -8.80 -3.41
C ASN A 47 -9.05 -9.37 -2.68
N ASN A 48 -10.00 -8.51 -2.29
CA ASN A 48 -11.24 -8.83 -1.59
C ASN A 48 -11.09 -9.80 -0.40
N MET A 49 -9.93 -9.76 0.26
CA MET A 49 -9.59 -10.55 1.43
C MET A 49 -8.81 -9.67 2.41
N PRO A 50 -8.94 -9.89 3.73
CA PRO A 50 -8.10 -9.21 4.71
C PRO A 50 -6.61 -9.47 4.43
N ARG A 51 -5.82 -8.40 4.35
CA ARG A 51 -4.35 -8.44 4.20
C ARG A 51 -3.72 -7.72 5.38
N VAL A 52 -2.68 -8.32 5.96
CA VAL A 52 -1.85 -7.73 7.02
C VAL A 52 -0.62 -7.03 6.43
N GLY A 53 0.07 -6.23 7.24
CA GLY A 53 1.36 -5.64 6.85
C GLY A 53 1.29 -4.49 5.84
N ARG A 54 0.11 -3.91 5.57
CA ARG A 54 -0.02 -2.76 4.65
C ARG A 54 0.88 -1.61 5.12
N VAL A 55 1.79 -1.16 4.25
CA VAL A 55 2.61 0.02 4.48
C VAL A 55 2.05 1.17 3.66
N LEU A 56 1.51 2.17 4.34
CA LEU A 56 0.89 3.32 3.70
C LEU A 56 1.95 4.33 3.23
N ILE A 57 1.85 4.75 1.97
CA ILE A 57 2.66 5.85 1.42
C ILE A 57 1.84 7.14 1.43
N GLY A 58 0.64 7.12 0.86
CA GLY A 58 -0.15 8.33 0.66
C GLY A 58 -1.65 8.11 0.63
N ARG A 59 -2.40 9.17 0.97
CA ARG A 59 -3.86 9.25 0.88
C ARG A 59 -4.27 10.51 0.12
N GLY A 60 -5.19 10.37 -0.83
CA GLY A 60 -5.63 11.48 -1.68
C GLY A 60 -7.06 11.31 -2.17
N ARG A 61 -7.57 12.29 -2.93
CA ARG A 61 -8.88 12.16 -3.57
C ARG A 61 -8.83 11.09 -4.67
N ASP A 62 -7.72 10.98 -5.37
CA ASP A 62 -7.42 10.00 -6.40
C ASP A 62 -5.88 9.91 -6.59
N ALA A 63 -5.44 9.26 -7.67
CA ALA A 63 -4.02 9.07 -7.98
C ALA A 63 -3.27 10.37 -8.30
N LEU A 64 -3.95 11.48 -8.65
CA LEU A 64 -3.29 12.77 -8.91
C LEU A 64 -2.71 13.38 -7.63
N ASP A 65 -3.41 13.21 -6.51
CA ASP A 65 -2.96 13.77 -5.22
C ASP A 65 -1.77 12.98 -4.63
N VAL A 66 -1.55 11.73 -5.07
CA VAL A 66 -0.55 10.80 -4.49
C VAL A 66 0.14 9.95 -5.56
N ALA A 67 0.50 10.57 -6.69
CA ALA A 67 1.24 9.89 -7.74
C ALA A 67 2.62 9.43 -7.22
N MET A 68 3.05 8.22 -7.61
CA MET A 68 4.40 7.71 -7.30
C MET A 68 5.49 8.65 -7.83
N VAL A 69 5.32 9.13 -9.06
CA VAL A 69 6.21 10.08 -9.72
C VAL A 69 5.36 11.02 -10.56
N THR A 70 5.55 12.32 -10.35
CA THR A 70 5.06 13.36 -11.25
C THR A 70 6.25 13.93 -12.00
N SER A 71 6.26 13.81 -13.32
CA SER A 71 7.34 14.32 -14.18
C SER A 71 6.86 15.46 -15.07
N TYR A 72 7.78 16.37 -15.37
CA TYR A 72 7.57 17.47 -16.32
C TYR A 72 8.58 17.31 -17.46
N GLY A 73 8.10 17.30 -18.71
CA GLY A 73 8.87 16.86 -19.87
C GLY A 73 8.64 15.38 -20.21
N SER A 74 9.57 14.75 -20.92
CA SER A 74 9.39 13.38 -21.45
C SER A 74 10.46 12.38 -20.97
N PRO A 75 10.69 12.22 -19.65
CA PRO A 75 11.60 11.19 -19.18
C PRO A 75 11.04 9.79 -19.48
N LYS A 76 11.91 8.86 -19.86
CA LYS A 76 11.55 7.45 -20.03
C LYS A 76 11.89 6.69 -18.75
N LEU A 77 10.89 6.05 -18.14
CA LEU A 77 11.12 5.08 -17.07
C LEU A 77 11.95 3.93 -17.62
N LYS A 78 13.13 3.68 -17.04
CA LYS A 78 14.00 2.56 -17.44
C LYS A 78 13.74 1.30 -16.63
N GLN A 79 13.51 1.44 -15.33
CA GLN A 79 13.32 0.33 -14.41
C GLN A 79 12.52 0.81 -13.21
N MET A 80 11.68 -0.08 -12.68
CA MET A 80 11.02 0.06 -11.40
C MET A 80 11.14 -1.29 -10.69
N THR A 81 11.62 -1.28 -9.45
CA THR A 81 11.71 -2.46 -8.60
C THR A 81 11.08 -2.10 -7.27
N VAL A 82 10.07 -2.86 -6.89
CA VAL A 82 9.32 -2.68 -5.65
C VAL A 82 9.47 -3.97 -4.85
N TRP A 83 9.70 -3.85 -3.55
CA TRP A 83 9.76 -4.97 -2.62
C TRP A 83 9.27 -4.51 -1.25
N ALA A 84 8.68 -5.44 -0.51
CA ALA A 84 8.28 -5.24 0.88
C ALA A 84 8.23 -6.61 1.55
N ASP A 85 9.17 -6.84 2.46
CA ASP A 85 9.31 -8.10 3.19
C ASP A 85 8.94 -7.91 4.65
N GLU A 86 8.56 -8.99 5.31
CA GLU A 86 8.43 -9.00 6.77
C GLU A 86 9.80 -8.77 7.40
N ALA A 87 9.90 -7.80 8.30
CA ALA A 87 11.15 -7.50 8.98
C ALA A 87 11.52 -8.65 9.92
N GLN A 88 12.75 -9.14 9.83
CA GLN A 88 13.30 -10.05 10.85
C GLN A 88 13.50 -9.27 12.14
N GLU A 89 13.07 -9.82 13.28
CA GLU A 89 13.39 -9.24 14.58
C GLU A 89 14.91 -9.16 14.73
N PRO A 90 15.46 -8.00 15.15
CA PRO A 90 16.88 -7.92 15.45
C PRO A 90 17.18 -8.90 16.59
N ALA A 91 18.23 -9.71 16.43
CA ALA A 91 18.71 -10.58 17.49
C ALA A 91 18.91 -9.72 18.75
N THR A 92 18.14 -10.02 19.80
CA THR A 92 18.31 -9.35 21.09
C THR A 92 19.70 -9.74 21.59
N GLU A 93 20.69 -8.85 21.43
CA GLU A 93 21.96 -8.99 22.12
C GLU A 93 21.66 -8.92 23.61
N ALA A 94 21.69 -10.08 24.27
CA ALA A 94 21.61 -10.17 25.71
C ALA A 94 22.77 -9.35 26.28
N THR A 95 22.46 -8.13 26.71
CA THR A 95 23.34 -7.32 27.55
C THR A 95 23.58 -8.13 28.81
N THR A 96 24.71 -8.83 28.85
CA THR A 96 25.18 -9.48 30.07
C THR A 96 25.57 -8.36 31.04
N ALA A 97 25.03 -8.47 32.26
CA ALA A 97 25.13 -7.51 33.35
C ALA A 97 26.56 -7.11 33.74
#